data_AF-A0A9W7AUK8-F1
#
_entry.id   AF-A0A9W7AUK8-F1
#
_cell.length_a   1.000
_cell.length_b   1.000
_cell.length_c   1.000
_cell.angle_alpha   90.00
_cell.angle_beta   90.00
_cell.angle_gamma   90.00
#
_symmetry.space_group_name_H-M   'P 1'
#
loop_
_entity.id
_entity.type
_entity.pdbx_description
1 polymer ?
#
loop_
_entity_poly.entity_id
_entity_poly.type
_entity_poly.pdbx_seq_one_letter_code
_entity_poly.pdbx_strand_id
1 'polypeptide(L)'
;MVAEGALELMAEPGFCKVNETFTAIVEGKEAKKIDNAFWLQNVAIKQGEGQYVSWFPKANRDGSIQTHAALGSQLSKSGKKGFTFEDCMMDFQALLYLTKFFPMSDITNIVEGLKKKKIEDGYKIMISSMAGVDGAY
;
A
#
# COMPACT_ATOMS: atom_id res chain seq x y z
N MET A 1 -14.70 -19.96 10.57
CA MET A 1 -14.33 -21.00 9.57
C MET A 1 -12.83 -21.28 9.54
N VAL A 2 -11.99 -20.49 8.84
CA VAL A 2 -10.53 -20.76 8.83
C VAL A 2 -9.88 -20.54 10.21
N ALA A 3 -10.21 -19.42 10.87
CA ALA A 3 -9.65 -19.09 12.20
C ALA A 3 -10.03 -20.08 13.30
N GLU A 4 -11.13 -20.81 13.14
CA GLU A 4 -11.63 -21.82 14.08
C GLU A 4 -11.13 -23.23 13.74
N GLY A 5 -10.33 -23.37 12.67
CA GLY A 5 -9.86 -24.68 12.20
C GLY A 5 -10.93 -25.53 11.53
N ALA A 6 -12.10 -24.97 11.20
CA ALA A 6 -13.19 -25.71 10.57
C ALA A 6 -12.90 -26.09 9.10
N LEU A 7 -11.89 -25.47 8.48
CA LEU A 7 -11.47 -25.73 7.10
C LEU A 7 -10.01 -26.17 7.06
N GLU A 8 -9.74 -27.24 6.30
CA GLU A 8 -8.42 -27.78 6.03
C GLU A 8 -8.06 -27.64 4.55
N LEU A 9 -6.75 -27.47 4.29
CA LEU A 9 -6.23 -27.50 2.92
C LEU A 9 -6.38 -28.89 2.32
N MET A 10 -6.70 -28.92 1.04
CA MET A 10 -6.86 -30.12 0.24
C MET A 10 -5.91 -30.06 -0.97
N ALA A 11 -5.50 -31.21 -1.49
CA ALA A 11 -4.65 -31.28 -2.70
C ALA A 11 -5.38 -30.80 -3.97
N GLU A 12 -6.70 -30.94 -4.01
CA GLU A 12 -7.58 -30.47 -5.07
C GLU A 12 -7.76 -28.94 -4.97
N PRO A 13 -7.29 -28.16 -5.96
CA PRO A 13 -7.48 -26.71 -5.97
C PRO A 13 -8.96 -26.37 -6.15
N GLY A 14 -9.40 -25.28 -5.51
CA GLY A 14 -10.79 -24.80 -5.62
C GLY A 14 -11.74 -25.34 -4.55
N PHE A 15 -11.30 -26.27 -3.71
CA PHE A 15 -12.10 -26.77 -2.59
C PHE A 15 -11.32 -26.71 -1.27
N CYS A 16 -12.03 -26.51 -0.17
CA CYS A 16 -11.55 -26.72 1.19
C CYS A 16 -12.25 -27.94 1.80
N LYS A 17 -11.50 -28.74 2.58
CA LYS A 17 -12.08 -29.85 3.35
C LYS A 17 -12.66 -29.31 4.65
N VAL A 18 -13.81 -29.83 5.07
CA VAL A 18 -14.36 -29.54 6.39
C VAL A 18 -13.68 -30.44 7.42
N ASN A 19 -13.17 -29.85 8.50
CA ASN A 19 -12.58 -30.60 9.59
C ASN A 19 -13.63 -31.50 10.24
N GLU A 20 -13.25 -32.71 10.65
CA GLU A 20 -14.16 -33.75 11.13
C GLU A 20 -14.92 -33.38 12.41
N THR A 21 -14.42 -32.41 13.17
CA THR A 21 -15.09 -31.88 14.37
C THR A 21 -16.21 -30.88 14.05
N PHE A 22 -16.36 -30.51 12.77
CA PHE A 22 -17.37 -29.56 12.29
C PHE A 22 -18.29 -30.21 11.25
N THR A 23 -19.52 -29.74 11.18
CA THR A 23 -20.49 -30.13 10.16
C THR A 23 -20.84 -28.92 9.32
N ALA A 24 -20.58 -28.98 8.02
CA ALA A 24 -21.04 -27.97 7.07
C ALA A 24 -22.27 -28.47 6.31
N ILE A 25 -23.25 -27.60 6.11
CA ILE A 25 -24.45 -27.91 5.35
C ILE A 25 -24.48 -27.02 4.10
N VAL A 26 -24.53 -27.65 2.92
CA VAL A 26 -24.66 -26.98 1.63
C VAL A 26 -25.90 -27.54 0.95
N GLU A 27 -26.82 -26.68 0.51
CA GLU A 27 -28.09 -27.07 -0.11
C GLU A 27 -28.90 -28.10 0.72
N GLY A 28 -28.82 -28.00 2.04
CA GLY A 28 -29.53 -28.88 2.97
C GLY A 28 -28.90 -30.27 3.19
N LYS A 29 -27.69 -30.52 2.67
CA LYS A 29 -26.94 -31.77 2.88
C LYS A 29 -25.60 -31.51 3.55
N GLU A 30 -25.14 -32.49 4.33
CA GLU A 30 -23.80 -32.48 4.89
C GLU A 30 -22.76 -32.48 3.77
N ALA A 31 -21.83 -31.53 3.83
CA ALA A 31 -20.77 -31.36 2.86
C ALA A 31 -19.42 -31.58 3.56
N LYS A 32 -18.64 -32.55 3.05
CA LYS A 32 -17.26 -32.79 3.49
C LYS A 32 -16.23 -31.90 2.78
N LYS A 33 -16.67 -31.26 1.69
CA LYS A 33 -15.89 -30.34 0.87
C LYS A 33 -16.75 -29.11 0.57
N ILE A 34 -16.14 -27.93 0.59
CA ILE A 34 -16.80 -26.67 0.25
C ILE A 34 -16.05 -26.03 -0.92
N ASP A 35 -16.79 -25.53 -1.90
CA ASP A 35 -16.26 -24.77 -3.03
C ASP A 35 -15.74 -23.40 -2.57
N ASN A 36 -14.49 -23.10 -2.91
CA ASN A 36 -13.83 -21.85 -2.54
C ASN A 36 -14.53 -20.63 -3.16
N ALA A 37 -15.22 -20.81 -4.29
CA ALA A 37 -16.00 -19.76 -4.96
C ALA A 37 -17.06 -19.13 -4.05
N PHE A 38 -17.51 -19.86 -3.01
CA PHE A 38 -18.44 -19.33 -2.01
C PHE A 38 -17.91 -18.07 -1.30
N TRP A 39 -16.60 -17.94 -1.12
CA TRP A 39 -15.97 -16.79 -0.45
C TRP A 39 -15.30 -15.81 -1.43
N LEU A 40 -15.30 -16.10 -2.73
CA LEU A 40 -14.67 -15.22 -3.70
C LEU A 40 -15.57 -14.03 -4.01
N GLN A 41 -15.00 -12.83 -3.94
CA GLN A 41 -15.67 -11.61 -4.36
C GLN A 41 -15.07 -11.10 -5.66
N ASN A 42 -15.92 -10.81 -6.64
CA ASN A 42 -15.50 -10.15 -7.88
C ASN A 42 -15.11 -8.70 -7.57
N VAL A 43 -13.86 -8.36 -7.84
CA VAL A 43 -13.36 -6.98 -7.71
C VAL A 43 -13.42 -6.30 -9.08
N ALA A 44 -14.14 -5.18 -9.16
CA ALA A 44 -14.23 -4.42 -10.39
C ALA A 44 -12.87 -3.80 -10.77
N ILE A 45 -12.41 -4.07 -11.99
CA ILE A 45 -11.23 -3.41 -12.55
C ILE A 45 -11.67 -2.05 -13.09
N LYS A 46 -11.27 -0.97 -12.42
CA LYS A 46 -11.46 0.39 -12.94
C LYS A 46 -10.31 0.69 -13.89
N GLN A 47 -10.62 0.92 -15.16
CA GLN A 47 -9.65 1.43 -16.14
C GLN A 47 -9.52 2.95 -15.94
N GLY A 48 -8.39 3.38 -15.40
CA GLY A 48 -8.07 4.79 -15.17
C GLY A 48 -6.70 4.92 -14.48
N GLU A 49 -6.00 6.03 -14.73
CA GLU A 49 -4.78 6.35 -13.99
C GLU A 49 -5.13 6.70 -12.54
N GLY A 50 -4.36 6.18 -11.59
CA GLY A 50 -4.56 6.46 -10.17
C GLY A 50 -4.29 7.92 -9.84
N GLN A 51 -4.95 8.45 -8.82
CA GLN A 51 -4.77 9.82 -8.35
C GLN A 51 -3.37 10.10 -7.78
N TYR A 52 -2.64 9.04 -7.40
CA TYR A 52 -1.35 9.11 -6.71
C TYR A 52 -0.24 8.58 -7.59
N VAL A 53 0.95 9.17 -7.44
CA VAL A 53 2.13 8.69 -8.15
C VAL A 53 2.67 7.42 -7.48
N SER A 54 3.40 6.60 -8.24
CA SER A 54 4.04 5.37 -7.78
C SER A 54 5.45 5.29 -8.37
N TRP A 55 6.25 6.33 -8.14
CA TRP A 55 7.60 6.46 -8.67
C TRP A 55 8.67 5.97 -7.69
N PHE A 56 8.36 5.93 -6.39
CA PHE A 56 9.32 5.52 -5.37
C PHE A 56 9.51 3.99 -5.39
N PRO A 57 10.74 3.48 -5.14
CA PRO A 57 10.98 2.05 -5.00
C PRO A 57 10.04 1.37 -3.99
N LYS A 58 9.46 0.24 -4.39
CA LYS A 58 8.55 -0.54 -3.52
C LYS A 58 9.37 -1.39 -2.56
N ALA A 59 8.97 -1.40 -1.30
CA ALA A 59 9.62 -2.24 -0.28
C ALA A 59 9.54 -3.74 -0.65
N ASN A 60 10.50 -4.52 -0.15
CA ASN A 60 10.57 -5.99 -0.30
C ASN A 60 10.62 -6.47 -1.77
N ARG A 61 11.27 -5.70 -2.65
CA ARG A 61 11.53 -6.10 -4.03
C ARG A 61 13.01 -6.19 -4.29
N ASP A 62 13.43 -7.31 -4.86
CA ASP A 62 14.82 -7.50 -5.29
C ASP A 62 15.20 -6.45 -6.35
N GLY A 63 16.42 -5.92 -6.27
CA GLY A 63 16.93 -4.86 -7.15
C GLY A 63 16.29 -3.46 -7.01
N SER A 64 15.31 -3.26 -6.11
CA SER A 64 14.63 -1.97 -5.91
C SER A 64 14.85 -1.47 -4.47
N ILE A 65 15.95 -0.73 -4.27
CA ILE A 65 16.35 -0.28 -2.93
C ILE A 65 15.76 1.10 -2.65
N GLN A 66 15.05 1.22 -1.54
CA GLN A 66 14.57 2.50 -1.01
C GLN A 66 15.73 3.27 -0.40
N THR A 67 16.09 4.41 -0.99
CA THR A 67 17.21 5.25 -0.54
C THR A 67 16.82 6.73 -0.54
N HIS A 68 17.57 7.53 0.22
CA HIS A 68 17.48 8.99 0.17
C HIS A 68 17.71 9.54 -1.25
N ALA A 69 18.63 8.93 -2.02
CA ALA A 69 18.88 9.30 -3.41
C ALA A 69 17.66 9.04 -4.32
N ALA A 70 16.95 7.93 -4.11
CA ALA A 70 15.70 7.66 -4.81
C ALA A 70 14.62 8.71 -4.47
N LEU A 71 14.58 9.16 -3.21
CA LEU A 71 13.65 10.20 -2.75
C LEU A 71 14.00 11.55 -3.40
N GLY A 72 15.29 11.90 -3.42
CA GLY A 72 15.80 13.10 -4.10
C GLY A 72 15.48 13.10 -5.60
N SER A 73 15.70 11.97 -6.28
CA SER A 73 15.35 11.81 -7.69
C SER A 73 13.86 12.05 -7.95
N GLN A 74 12.98 11.52 -7.11
CA GLN A 74 11.54 11.78 -7.18
C GLN A 74 11.19 13.25 -6.94
N LEU A 75 11.71 13.85 -5.86
CA LEU A 75 11.43 15.24 -5.49
C LEU A 75 12.03 16.25 -6.46
N SER A 76 13.10 15.89 -7.18
CA SER A 76 13.70 16.72 -8.23
C SER A 76 12.76 16.98 -9.42
N LYS A 77 11.61 16.30 -9.48
CA LYS A 77 10.53 16.56 -10.44
C LYS A 77 9.62 17.71 -10.03
N SER A 78 9.68 18.14 -8.77
CA SER A 78 9.00 19.35 -8.30
C SER A 78 9.43 20.56 -9.14
N GLY A 79 8.48 21.40 -9.52
CA GLY A 79 8.68 22.54 -10.42
C GLY A 79 8.87 22.18 -11.90
N LYS A 80 8.97 20.89 -12.25
CA LYS A 80 9.08 20.44 -13.64
C LYS A 80 7.73 19.95 -14.15
N LYS A 81 7.39 20.32 -15.39
CA LYS A 81 6.15 19.88 -16.06
C LYS A 81 4.87 20.12 -15.24
N GLY A 82 4.86 21.14 -14.38
CA GLY A 82 3.72 21.50 -13.54
C GLY A 82 3.51 20.63 -12.28
N PHE A 83 4.44 19.73 -11.95
CA PHE A 83 4.37 18.98 -10.70
C PHE A 83 4.79 19.85 -9.52
N THR A 84 3.97 19.86 -8.47
CA THR A 84 4.33 20.46 -7.18
C THR A 84 5.10 19.48 -6.30
N PHE A 85 5.69 19.98 -5.21
CA PHE A 85 6.31 19.13 -4.20
C PHE A 85 5.30 18.13 -3.62
N GLU A 86 4.10 18.60 -3.34
CA GLU A 86 3.00 17.80 -2.80
C GLU A 86 2.58 16.70 -3.79
N ASP A 87 2.50 17.01 -5.09
CA ASP A 87 2.23 15.99 -6.12
C ASP A 87 3.33 14.92 -6.16
N CYS A 88 4.60 15.33 -6.02
CA CYS A 88 5.73 14.40 -5.97
C CYS A 88 5.75 13.58 -4.67
N MET A 89 5.20 14.10 -3.57
CA MET A 89 5.13 13.43 -2.27
C MET A 89 3.90 12.55 -2.09
N MET A 90 2.90 12.67 -2.97
CA MET A 90 1.71 11.81 -3.01
C MET A 90 2.03 10.41 -3.56
N ASP A 91 3.00 9.74 -2.93
CA ASP A 91 3.44 8.38 -3.18
C ASP A 91 3.40 7.58 -1.87
N PHE A 92 2.61 6.51 -1.84
CA PHE A 92 2.46 5.69 -0.64
C PHE A 92 3.77 5.04 -0.17
N GLN A 93 4.64 4.64 -1.10
CA GLN A 93 5.92 4.00 -0.74
C GLN A 93 6.91 5.02 -0.19
N ALA A 94 6.91 6.25 -0.72
CA ALA A 94 7.71 7.33 -0.14
C ALA A 94 7.24 7.66 1.27
N LEU A 95 5.93 7.74 1.50
CA LEU A 95 5.36 8.00 2.83
C LEU A 95 5.71 6.89 3.84
N LEU A 96 5.58 5.62 3.46
CA LEU A 96 6.04 4.50 4.29
C LEU A 96 7.54 4.53 4.55
N TYR A 97 8.34 5.03 3.62
CA TYR A 97 9.77 5.20 3.84
C TYR A 97 10.07 6.29 4.87
N LEU A 98 9.32 7.40 4.85
CA LEU A 98 9.45 8.49 5.83
C LEU A 98 9.17 8.03 7.27
N THR A 99 8.30 7.03 7.49
CA THR A 99 8.00 6.55 8.86
C THR A 99 9.22 5.94 9.56
N LYS A 100 10.30 5.66 8.83
CA LYS A 100 11.57 5.19 9.41
C LYS A 100 12.37 6.32 10.09
N PHE A 101 12.07 7.57 9.76
CA PHE A 101 12.84 8.75 10.18
C PHE A 101 12.00 9.76 10.96
N PHE A 102 10.69 9.81 10.69
CA PHE A 102 9.75 10.68 11.39
C PHE A 102 8.87 9.89 12.35
N PRO A 103 8.49 10.48 13.50
CA PRO A 103 7.47 9.90 14.37
C PRO A 103 6.11 9.87 13.66
N MET A 104 5.24 8.95 14.11
CA MET A 104 3.92 8.76 13.48
C MET A 104 3.02 10.01 13.54
N SER A 105 3.19 10.85 14.56
CA SER A 105 2.50 12.15 14.67
C SER A 105 2.83 13.07 13.50
N ASP A 106 4.10 13.16 13.13
CA ASP A 106 4.56 14.00 12.02
C ASP A 106 4.10 13.44 10.68
N ILE A 107 4.14 12.12 10.51
CA ILE A 107 3.62 11.46 9.30
C ILE A 107 2.12 11.75 9.12
N THR A 108 1.36 11.77 10.22
CA THR A 108 -0.07 12.11 10.17
C THR A 108 -0.27 13.55 9.69
N ASN A 109 0.48 14.51 10.26
CA ASN A 109 0.43 15.92 9.84
C ASN A 109 0.84 16.08 8.36
N ILE A 110 1.90 15.39 7.92
CA ILE A 110 2.36 15.38 6.53
C ILE A 110 1.24 14.88 5.60
N VAL A 111 0.61 13.75 5.91
CA VAL A 111 -0.47 13.18 5.09
C VAL A 111 -1.69 14.09 5.05
N GLU A 112 -2.05 14.72 6.16
CA GLU A 112 -3.13 15.72 6.18
C GLU A 112 -2.81 16.95 5.33
N GLY A 113 -1.56 17.43 5.40
CA GLY A 113 -1.05 18.51 4.57
C GLY A 113 -1.09 18.16 3.08
N LEU A 114 -0.66 16.95 2.71
CA LEU A 114 -0.67 16.48 1.32
C LEU A 114 -2.08 16.36 0.75
N LYS A 115 -3.05 15.85 1.53
CA LYS A 115 -4.47 15.82 1.12
C LYS A 115 -5.02 17.21 0.79
N LYS A 116 -4.56 18.24 1.51
CA LYS A 116 -4.94 19.65 1.33
C LYS A 116 -4.02 20.41 0.37
N LYS A 117 -2.98 19.76 -0.17
CA LYS A 117 -1.86 20.39 -0.91
C LYS A 117 -1.24 21.59 -0.19
N LYS A 118 -1.13 21.50 1.13
CA LYS A 118 -0.61 22.55 2.03
C LYS A 118 0.15 21.87 3.16
N ILE A 119 1.27 21.26 2.83
CA ILE A 119 2.19 20.72 3.84
C ILE A 119 3.01 21.88 4.43
N GLU A 120 3.27 21.83 5.73
CA GLU A 120 4.04 22.88 6.41
C GLU A 120 5.48 22.94 5.89
N ASP A 121 6.01 24.15 5.74
CA ASP A 121 7.34 24.35 5.16
C ASP A 121 8.45 23.69 5.99
N GLY A 122 8.29 23.58 7.31
CA GLY A 122 9.20 22.83 8.17
C GLY A 122 9.35 21.37 7.73
N TYR A 123 8.24 20.69 7.42
CA TYR A 123 8.29 19.32 6.90
C TYR A 123 8.88 19.27 5.50
N LYS A 124 8.61 20.25 4.63
CA LYS A 124 9.25 20.33 3.30
C LYS A 124 10.77 20.40 3.42
N ILE A 125 11.27 21.29 4.28
CA ILE A 125 12.70 21.49 4.50
C ILE A 125 13.35 20.19 5.01
N MET A 126 12.76 19.56 6.04
CA MET A 126 13.31 18.32 6.61
C MET A 126 13.34 17.18 5.57
N ILE A 127 12.26 17.00 4.82
CA ILE A 127 12.18 15.96 3.77
C ILE A 127 13.17 16.25 2.64
N SER A 128 13.26 17.49 2.17
CA SER A 128 14.18 17.90 1.11
C SER A 128 15.64 17.75 1.52
N SER A 129 15.98 18.13 2.76
CA SER A 129 17.30 17.93 3.34
C SER A 129 17.68 16.45 3.38
N MET A 130 16.77 15.61 3.86
CA MET A 130 16.97 14.15 3.90
C MET A 130 17.13 13.56 2.49
N ALA A 131 16.45 14.12 1.50
CA ALA A 131 16.53 13.71 0.10
C ALA A 131 17.74 14.28 -0.67
N GLY A 132 18.53 15.16 -0.05
CA GLY A 132 19.69 15.80 -0.68
C GLY A 132 19.32 16.76 -1.81
N VAL A 133 18.12 17.36 -1.76
CA VAL A 133 17.65 18.35 -2.74
C VAL A 133 17.63 19.72 -2.07
N ASP A 134 18.64 20.54 -2.35
CA ASP A 134 18.69 21.94 -1.92
C ASP A 134 17.80 22.81 -2.82
N GLY A 135 16.84 23.53 -2.24
CA GLY A 135 16.13 24.61 -2.92
C GLY A 135 14.93 24.22 -3.79
N ALA A 136 14.39 23.01 -3.68
CA ALA A 136 13.12 22.65 -4.31
C ALA A 136 11.94 23.12 -3.46
N TYR A 137 11.70 24.44 -3.42
CA TYR A 137 10.50 25.06 -2.83
C TYR A 137 9.62 25.66 -3.93
#